data_AF-A0A067PCE2-F1
#
_entry.id   AF-A0A067PCE2-F1
#
_cell.length_a   1.000
_cell.length_b   1.000
_cell.length_c   1.000
_cell.angle_alpha   90.00
_cell.angle_beta   90.00
_cell.angle_gamma   90.00
#
_symmetry.space_group_name_H-M   'P 1'
#
loop_
_entity.id
_entity.type
_entity.pdbx_description
1 polymer ?
#
loop_
_entity_poly.entity_id
_entity_poly.type
_entity_poly.pdbx_seq_one_letter_code
_entity_poly.pdbx_strand_id
1 'polypeptide(L)'
;KLRNRGVILEMNLEEAAEWLRGAPVQFSFTQHFGDAVSVKDRVFPVLVEFVPVTFQPEALGESKRVEKVNGMARGSIGAMSWVKPIYRWSAGQRTAHAVIRARSAMAANAIIRD
;
A
#
# COMPACT_ATOMS: atom_id res chain seq x y z
N LYS A 1 -3.62 18.50 13.76
CA LYS A 1 -3.41 19.13 12.42
C LYS A 1 -2.05 18.67 11.90
N LEU A 2 -2.01 17.90 10.81
CA LEU A 2 -0.76 17.42 10.21
C LEU A 2 -0.02 18.57 9.50
N ARG A 3 1.31 18.43 9.33
CA ARG A 3 2.15 19.46 8.66
C ARG A 3 1.70 19.79 7.23
N ASN A 4 0.97 18.88 6.58
CA ASN A 4 0.42 19.02 5.23
C ASN A 4 -1.03 19.55 5.19
N ARG A 5 -1.49 20.27 6.23
CA ARG A 5 -2.90 20.71 6.41
C ARG A 5 -3.93 19.57 6.48
N GLY A 6 -3.49 18.31 6.57
CA GLY A 6 -4.35 17.16 6.75
C GLY A 6 -4.93 17.06 8.16
N VAL A 7 -6.05 16.36 8.25
CA VAL A 7 -6.70 15.93 9.49
C VAL A 7 -6.68 14.40 9.55
N ILE A 8 -6.56 13.86 10.76
CA ILE A 8 -6.77 12.43 11.00
C ILE A 8 -8.21 12.31 11.48
N LEU A 9 -9.00 11.52 10.76
CA LEU A 9 -10.33 11.13 11.20
C LEU A 9 -10.20 9.79 11.92
N GLU A 10 -10.37 9.82 13.23
CA GLU A 10 -10.44 8.62 14.05
C GLU A 10 -11.89 8.21 14.20
N MET A 11 -12.16 6.93 13.91
CA MET A 11 -13.48 6.33 14.06
C MET A 11 -13.45 5.35 15.21
N ASN A 12 -14.56 5.25 15.93
CA ASN A 12 -14.72 4.34 17.06
C ASN A 12 -14.89 2.87 16.65
N LEU A 13 -15.13 2.60 15.37
CA LEU A 13 -15.35 1.26 14.80
C LEU A 13 -14.49 1.06 13.56
N GLU A 14 -13.90 -0.14 13.43
CA GLU A 14 -13.09 -0.51 12.26
C GLU A 14 -13.97 -0.58 11.00
N GLU A 15 -15.18 -1.11 11.14
CA GLU A 15 -16.16 -1.26 10.08
C GLU A 15 -16.60 0.09 9.53
N ALA A 16 -16.70 1.12 10.37
CA ALA A 16 -16.99 2.48 9.94
C ALA A 16 -15.85 3.05 9.08
N ALA A 17 -14.59 2.77 9.47
CA ALA A 17 -13.42 3.20 8.71
C ALA A 17 -13.26 2.40 7.40
N GLU A 18 -13.68 1.13 7.37
CA GLU A 18 -13.79 0.34 6.13
C GLU A 18 -14.88 0.86 5.21
N TRP A 19 -16.06 1.15 5.76
CA TRP A 19 -17.17 1.72 5.02
C TRP A 19 -16.80 3.06 4.37
N LEU A 20 -16.16 3.96 5.13
CA LEU A 20 -15.67 5.23 4.60
C LEU A 20 -14.64 5.05 3.49
N ARG A 21 -13.86 3.95 3.49
CA ARG A 21 -12.88 3.64 2.44
C ARG A 21 -13.51 3.17 1.12
N GLY A 22 -14.80 2.82 1.10
CA GLY A 22 -15.50 2.47 -0.12
C GLY A 22 -15.57 3.65 -1.10
N ALA A 23 -15.24 3.43 -2.38
CA ALA A 23 -15.16 4.51 -3.38
C ALA A 23 -16.41 5.41 -3.48
N PRO A 24 -17.66 4.89 -3.44
CA PRO A 24 -18.86 5.73 -3.44
C PRO A 24 -18.99 6.60 -2.18
N VAL A 25 -18.59 6.05 -1.04
CA VAL A 25 -18.69 6.72 0.26
C VAL A 25 -17.60 7.77 0.40
N GLN A 26 -16.35 7.47 0.00
CA GLN A 26 -15.28 8.46 -0.05
C GLN A 26 -15.69 9.66 -0.90
N PHE A 27 -16.19 9.41 -2.11
CA PHE A 27 -16.59 10.49 -3.02
C PHE A 27 -17.65 11.39 -2.38
N SER A 28 -18.74 10.80 -1.89
CA SER A 28 -19.82 11.55 -1.21
C SER A 28 -19.30 12.31 0.00
N PHE A 29 -18.47 11.67 0.83
CA PHE A 29 -17.86 12.29 2.00
C PHE A 29 -17.01 13.49 1.62
N THR A 30 -16.13 13.37 0.62
CA THR A 30 -15.24 14.47 0.19
C THR A 30 -15.99 15.67 -0.38
N GLN A 31 -17.16 15.47 -1.00
CA GLN A 31 -17.99 16.57 -1.54
C GLN A 31 -18.40 17.56 -0.45
N HIS A 32 -18.55 17.11 0.80
CA HIS A 32 -18.92 17.99 1.92
C HIS A 32 -17.76 18.87 2.45
N PHE A 33 -16.52 18.62 2.03
CA PHE A 33 -15.33 19.35 2.50
C PHE A 33 -14.66 20.21 1.40
N GLY A 34 -15.26 20.27 0.20
CA GLY A 34 -14.82 21.09 -0.93
C GLY A 34 -13.94 20.37 -1.96
N ASP A 35 -13.63 21.05 -3.06
CA ASP A 35 -13.07 20.46 -4.30
C ASP A 35 -11.65 19.88 -4.18
N ALA A 36 -10.95 20.12 -3.08
CA ALA A 36 -9.54 19.76 -2.91
C ALA A 36 -9.29 18.78 -1.74
N VAL A 37 -10.29 17.99 -1.34
CA VAL A 37 -10.15 17.02 -0.26
C VAL A 37 -10.04 15.60 -0.81
N SER A 38 -8.97 14.91 -0.43
CA SER A 38 -8.75 13.50 -0.74
C SER A 38 -8.68 12.69 0.55
N VAL A 39 -9.43 11.60 0.63
CA VAL A 39 -9.22 10.59 1.67
C VAL A 39 -8.00 9.76 1.29
N LYS A 40 -7.03 9.65 2.19
CA LYS A 40 -5.86 8.80 1.99
C LYS A 40 -5.98 7.57 2.88
N ASP A 41 -5.94 6.40 2.25
CA ASP A 41 -5.85 5.14 2.98
C ASP A 41 -4.59 5.12 3.83
N ARG A 42 -4.71 4.66 5.07
CA ARG A 42 -3.56 4.34 5.89
C ARG A 42 -2.86 3.14 5.27
N VAL A 43 -1.59 3.31 4.91
CA VAL A 43 -0.72 2.25 4.40
C VAL A 43 0.41 1.97 5.37
N PHE A 44 0.86 0.72 5.40
CA PHE A 44 1.94 0.22 6.23
C PHE A 44 3.07 -0.23 5.30
N PRO A 45 4.04 0.66 5.00
CA PRO A 45 5.15 0.32 4.11
C PRO A 45 6.12 -0.64 4.82
N VAL A 46 6.43 -1.75 4.15
CA VAL A 46 7.42 -2.73 4.56
C VAL A 46 8.54 -2.76 3.52
N LEU A 47 9.79 -2.64 3.98
CA LEU A 47 10.97 -2.81 3.14
C LEU A 47 11.24 -4.31 2.97
N VAL A 48 11.37 -4.76 1.73
CA VAL A 48 11.71 -6.13 1.39
C VAL A 48 13.06 -6.13 0.68
N GLU A 49 14.03 -6.82 1.27
CA GLU A 49 15.41 -6.87 0.80
C GLU A 49 15.62 -8.05 -0.15
N PHE A 50 16.69 -7.98 -0.95
CA PHE A 50 17.15 -9.06 -1.83
C PHE A 50 16.12 -9.60 -2.85
N VAL A 51 15.16 -8.79 -3.28
CA VAL A 51 14.15 -9.20 -4.27
C VAL A 51 14.79 -9.34 -5.65
N PRO A 52 14.59 -10.46 -6.37
CA PRO A 52 15.15 -10.65 -7.70
C PRO A 52 14.76 -9.54 -8.68
N VAL A 53 15.71 -9.03 -9.46
CA VAL A 53 15.46 -7.97 -10.45
C VAL A 53 14.50 -8.36 -11.57
N THR A 54 14.23 -9.67 -11.71
CA THR A 54 13.23 -10.22 -12.65
C THR A 54 11.79 -10.02 -12.17
N PHE A 55 11.58 -9.70 -10.88
CA PHE A 55 10.27 -9.39 -10.34
C PHE A 55 9.77 -8.03 -10.85
N GLN A 56 8.48 -7.91 -11.14
CA GLN A 56 7.87 -6.68 -11.64
C GLN A 56 6.83 -6.16 -10.64
N PRO A 57 7.24 -5.47 -9.56
CA PRO A 57 6.33 -5.10 -8.47
C PRO A 57 5.12 -4.27 -8.91
N GLU A 58 5.27 -3.49 -9.97
CA GLU A 58 4.25 -2.56 -10.47
C GLU A 58 3.37 -3.16 -11.57
N ALA A 59 3.65 -4.40 -12.01
CA ALA A 59 2.87 -5.04 -13.06
C ALA A 59 1.46 -5.42 -12.59
N LEU A 60 0.50 -5.31 -13.51
CA LEU A 60 -0.90 -5.58 -13.23
C LEU A 60 -1.09 -7.04 -12.76
N GLY A 61 -1.67 -7.20 -11.57
CA GLY A 61 -1.95 -8.51 -10.99
C GLY A 61 -0.81 -9.11 -10.17
N GLU A 62 0.39 -8.53 -10.18
CA GLU A 62 1.52 -9.07 -9.39
C GLU A 62 1.22 -9.04 -7.88
N SER A 63 0.57 -7.99 -7.35
CA SER A 63 0.13 -7.97 -5.95
C SER A 63 -0.79 -9.15 -5.62
N LYS A 64 -1.74 -9.47 -6.51
CA LYS A 64 -2.67 -10.60 -6.32
C LYS A 64 -1.94 -11.94 -6.37
N ARG A 65 -0.91 -12.06 -7.23
CA ARG A 65 -0.07 -13.25 -7.33
C ARG A 65 0.73 -13.44 -6.03
N VAL A 66 1.38 -12.38 -5.54
CA VAL A 66 2.13 -12.40 -4.27
C VAL A 66 1.22 -12.75 -3.10
N GLU A 67 0.04 -12.12 -3.00
CA GLU A 67 -0.95 -12.45 -1.97
C GLU A 67 -1.32 -13.93 -2.01
N LYS A 68 -1.65 -14.46 -3.19
CA LYS A 68 -2.05 -15.86 -3.37
C LYS A 68 -0.95 -16.85 -2.98
N VAL A 69 0.29 -16.60 -3.42
CA VAL A 69 1.43 -17.49 -3.15
C VAL A 69 1.78 -17.54 -1.66
N ASN A 70 1.59 -16.42 -0.94
CA ASN A 70 1.90 -16.31 0.49
C ASN A 70 0.66 -16.51 1.39
N GLY A 71 -0.46 -17.00 0.86
CA GLY A 71 -1.68 -17.25 1.64
C GLY A 71 -2.31 -15.99 2.28
N MET A 72 -2.01 -14.81 1.76
CA MET A 72 -2.54 -13.55 2.26
C MET A 72 -3.99 -13.33 1.79
N ALA A 73 -4.78 -12.61 2.58
CA ALA A 73 -6.10 -12.18 2.15
C ALA A 73 -6.00 -11.29 0.89
N ARG A 74 -6.94 -11.46 -0.05
CA ARG A 74 -6.96 -10.68 -1.29
C ARG A 74 -7.11 -9.18 -1.00
N GLY A 75 -6.25 -8.37 -1.59
CA GLY A 75 -6.22 -6.92 -1.38
C GLY A 75 -5.42 -6.47 -0.16
N SER A 76 -4.74 -7.37 0.54
CA SER A 76 -3.83 -7.03 1.64
C SER A 76 -2.69 -6.12 1.21
N ILE A 77 -2.24 -6.22 -0.05
CA ILE A 77 -1.20 -5.41 -0.67
C ILE A 77 -1.84 -4.31 -1.52
N GLY A 78 -1.67 -3.06 -1.11
CA GLY A 78 -2.16 -1.89 -1.84
C GLY A 78 -1.32 -1.57 -3.07
N ALA A 79 0.02 -1.60 -2.93
CA ALA A 79 0.96 -1.36 -4.02
C ALA A 79 2.33 -1.94 -3.68
N MET A 80 3.12 -2.25 -4.70
CA MET A 80 4.53 -2.60 -4.57
C MET A 80 5.34 -1.73 -5.54
N SER A 81 6.54 -1.32 -5.13
CA SER A 81 7.43 -0.53 -5.99
C SER A 81 8.88 -0.77 -5.59
N TRP A 82 9.81 -0.57 -6.53
CA TRP A 82 11.23 -0.57 -6.21
C TRP A 82 11.59 0.64 -5.33
N VAL A 83 12.53 0.47 -4.39
CA VAL A 83 13.10 1.60 -3.63
C VAL A 83 13.95 2.48 -4.55
N LYS A 84 14.80 1.84 -5.36
CA LYS A 84 15.67 2.50 -6.32
C LYS A 84 15.11 2.27 -7.72
N PRO A 85 14.90 3.32 -8.53
CA PRO A 85 14.41 3.14 -9.88
C PRO A 85 15.43 2.38 -10.75
N ILE A 86 14.93 1.64 -11.73
CA ILE A 86 15.69 0.66 -12.53
C ILE A 86 16.90 1.30 -13.21
N TYR A 87 16.78 2.53 -13.72
CA TYR A 87 17.86 3.25 -14.39
C TYR A 87 19.04 3.63 -13.48
N ARG A 88 18.92 3.44 -12.16
CA ARG A 88 20.01 3.66 -11.20
C ARG A 88 20.63 2.35 -10.71
N TRP A 89 20.24 1.20 -11.23
CA TRP A 89 20.81 -0.08 -10.81
C TRP A 89 22.21 -0.26 -11.37
N SER A 90 23.05 -0.99 -10.64
CA SER A 90 24.40 -1.32 -11.10
C SER A 90 24.32 -2.37 -12.23
N ALA A 91 25.24 -2.29 -13.19
CA ALA A 91 25.34 -3.32 -14.22
C ALA A 91 25.58 -4.70 -13.57
N GLY A 92 24.78 -5.70 -13.96
CA GLY A 92 24.86 -7.06 -13.42
C GLY A 92 24.22 -7.27 -12.05
N GLN A 93 23.51 -6.27 -11.50
CA GLN A 93 22.76 -6.41 -10.25
C GLN A 93 21.68 -7.50 -10.38
N ARG A 94 21.67 -8.46 -9.45
CA ARG A 94 20.73 -9.61 -9.44
C ARG A 94 19.54 -9.43 -8.52
N THR A 95 19.69 -8.60 -7.49
CA THR A 95 18.65 -8.33 -6.50
C THR A 95 18.56 -6.84 -6.20
N ALA A 96 17.38 -6.37 -5.79
CA ALA A 96 17.12 -4.99 -5.39
C ALA A 96 16.14 -4.96 -4.20
N HIS A 97 15.96 -3.79 -3.60
CA HIS A 97 15.01 -3.62 -2.49
C HIS A 97 13.68 -3.08 -3.02
N ALA A 98 12.59 -3.68 -2.56
CA ALA A 98 11.23 -3.26 -2.85
C ALA A 98 10.55 -2.70 -1.59
N VAL A 99 9.54 -1.87 -1.80
CA VAL A 99 8.60 -1.47 -0.75
C VAL A 99 7.26 -2.07 -1.07
N ILE A 100 6.72 -2.86 -0.14
CA ILE A 100 5.35 -3.37 -0.18
C ILE A 100 4.50 -2.50 0.74
N ARG A 101 3.43 -1.91 0.21
CA ARG A 101 2.50 -1.08 0.98
C ARG A 101 1.30 -1.94 1.38
N ALA A 102 1.31 -2.46 2.60
CA ALA A 102 0.21 -3.23 3.14
C ALA A 102 -0.96 -2.31 3.56
N ARG A 103 -2.19 -2.83 3.48
CA ARG A 103 -3.42 -2.10 3.87
C ARG A 103 -3.78 -2.24 5.35
N SER A 104 -3.12 -3.12 6.09
CA SER A 104 -3.32 -3.29 7.54
C SER A 104 -2.00 -3.60 8.23
N ALA A 105 -1.94 -3.32 9.54
CA ALA A 105 -0.80 -3.69 10.36
C ALA A 105 -0.61 -5.21 10.42
N MET A 106 -1.71 -5.97 10.42
CA MET A 106 -1.66 -7.43 10.37
C MET A 106 -1.02 -7.96 9.09
N ALA A 107 -1.40 -7.41 7.93
CA ALA A 107 -0.79 -7.76 6.65
C ALA A 107 0.70 -7.35 6.59
N ALA A 108 1.05 -6.19 7.13
CA ALA A 108 2.46 -5.77 7.24
C ALA A 108 3.26 -6.75 8.12
N ASN A 109 2.71 -7.17 9.25
CA ASN A 109 3.36 -8.12 10.15
C ASN A 109 3.53 -9.50 9.52
N ALA A 110 2.59 -9.94 8.67
CA ALA A 110 2.75 -11.18 7.91
C ALA A 110 3.94 -11.09 6.95
N ILE A 111 4.05 -9.98 6.19
CA ILE A 111 5.17 -9.74 5.27
C ILE A 111 6.53 -9.70 5.99
N ILE A 112 6.58 -9.25 7.25
CA ILE A 112 7.84 -9.17 8.02
C ILE A 112 8.27 -10.54 8.59
N ARG A 113 7.30 -11.42 8.85
CA ARG A 113 7.54 -12.69 9.54
C ARG A 113 7.97 -13.81 8.59
N ASP A 114 7.52 -13.76 7.35
CA ASP A 114 7.84 -14.71 6.28
C ASP A 114 9.07 -14.24 5.47
#